data_AF-A0A952XNK1-F1
#
_entry.id   AF-A0A952XNK1-F1
#
_cell.length_a   1.000
_cell.length_b   1.000
_cell.length_c   1.000
_cell.angle_alpha   90.00
_cell.angle_beta   90.00
_cell.angle_gamma   90.00
#
_symmetry.space_group_name_H-M   'P 1'
#
loop_
_entity.id
_entity.type
_entity.pdbx_description
1 polymer ?
#
loop_
_entity_poly.entity_id
_entity_poly.type
_entity_poly.pdbx_seq_one_letter_code
_entity_poly.pdbx_strand_id
1 'polypeptide(L)' 'MDSAKRYAPATLRNREPIRDVLRDVLPRHGQVLEIGSGSGEHAVFFAESFPEITWQPTDADPDCLARIDY' A
#
# COMPACT_ATOMS: atom_id res chain seq x y z
N MET A 1 24.13 9.49 0.09
CA MET A 1 22.99 9.91 -0.74
C MET A 1 22.71 8.78 -1.71
N ASP A 2 21.83 7.85 -1.33
CA ASP A 2 21.31 6.86 -2.25
C ASP A 2 19.90 6.46 -1.78
N SER A 3 18.93 7.33 -2.03
CA SER A 3 17.51 7.03 -1.82
C SER A 3 17.05 6.14 -2.98
N ALA A 4 17.54 4.92 -3.02
CA ALA A 4 16.96 3.87 -3.82
C ALA A 4 15.54 3.64 -3.27
N LYS A 5 14.54 4.18 -3.97
CA LYS A 5 13.17 3.66 -3.95
C LYS A 5 13.34 2.17 -4.22
N ARG A 6 13.22 1.33 -3.17
CA ARG A 6 13.30 -0.12 -3.31
C ARG A 6 12.04 -0.53 -4.07
N TYR A 7 12.14 -0.53 -5.39
CA TYR A 7 11.17 -1.12 -6.26
C TYR A 7 11.07 -2.60 -5.87
N ALA A 8 9.91 -3.04 -5.44
CA ALA A 8 9.70 -4.41 -5.03
C ALA A 8 9.06 -5.18 -6.20
N PRO A 9 9.82 -6.00 -6.97
CA PRO A 9 9.28 -6.70 -8.14
C PRO A 9 8.13 -7.66 -7.77
N ALA A 10 8.13 -8.12 -6.51
CA ALA A 10 7.05 -8.92 -5.94
C ALA A 10 5.72 -8.14 -5.90
N THR A 11 5.75 -6.86 -5.53
CA THR A 11 4.57 -5.98 -5.43
C THR A 11 3.86 -5.89 -6.77
N LEU A 12 4.60 -5.68 -7.87
CA LEU A 12 3.98 -5.62 -9.19
C LEU A 12 3.37 -6.94 -9.64
N ARG A 13 3.98 -8.07 -9.28
CA ARG A 13 3.46 -9.39 -9.64
C ARG A 13 2.19 -9.75 -8.89
N ASN A 14 2.03 -9.30 -7.65
CA ASN A 14 0.94 -9.75 -6.78
C ASN A 14 -0.15 -8.70 -6.50
N ARG A 15 0.06 -7.40 -6.80
CA ARG A 15 -0.90 -6.34 -6.50
C ARG A 15 -2.27 -6.54 -7.15
N GLU A 16 -2.31 -7.03 -8.39
CA GLU A 16 -3.57 -7.27 -9.12
C GLU A 16 -4.38 -8.43 -8.51
N PRO A 17 -3.80 -9.64 -8.34
CA PRO A 17 -4.48 -10.72 -7.64
C PRO A 17 -4.96 -10.35 -6.23
N ILE A 18 -4.17 -9.56 -5.48
CA ILE A 18 -4.55 -9.11 -4.13
C ILE A 18 -5.72 -8.12 -4.20
N ARG A 19 -5.68 -7.16 -5.14
CA ARG A 19 -6.80 -6.22 -5.36
C ARG A 19 -8.09 -6.96 -5.66
N ASP A 20 -8.06 -8.01 -6.48
CA ASP A 20 -9.26 -8.75 -6.83
C ASP A 20 -9.89 -9.43 -5.61
N VAL A 21 -9.09 -10.01 -4.72
CA VAL A 21 -9.59 -10.56 -3.45
C VAL A 21 -10.10 -9.45 -2.53
N LEU A 22 -9.38 -8.34 -2.43
CA LEU A 22 -9.77 -7.20 -1.59
C LEU A 22 -11.10 -6.58 -2.03
N ARG A 23 -11.39 -6.56 -3.34
CA ARG A 23 -12.68 -6.08 -3.87
C ARG A 23 -13.87 -6.84 -3.28
N ASP A 24 -13.71 -8.12 -2.97
CA ASP A 24 -14.78 -8.98 -2.45
C ASP A 24 -14.87 -8.94 -0.91
N VAL A 25 -13.78 -8.56 -0.24
CA VAL A 25 -13.68 -8.57 1.24
C VAL A 25 -13.91 -7.20 1.86
N LEU A 26 -13.49 -6.14 1.18
CA LEU A 26 -13.54 -4.79 1.72
C LEU A 26 -14.96 -4.21 1.73
N PRO A 27 -15.29 -3.38 2.73
CA PRO A 27 -16.53 -2.61 2.71
C PRO A 27 -16.50 -1.58 1.57
N ARG A 28 -17.68 -1.12 1.15
CA ARG A 28 -17.79 -0.10 0.08
C ARG A 28 -17.08 1.22 0.41
N HIS A 29 -16.95 1.55 1.70
CA HIS A 29 -16.34 2.76 2.22
C HIS A 29 -15.77 2.49 3.61
N GLY A 30 -14.74 3.24 4.00
CA GLY A 30 -14.14 3.11 5.33
C GLY A 30 -12.65 3.38 5.35
N GLN A 31 -11.98 2.83 6.36
CA GLN A 31 -10.54 2.97 6.56
C GLN A 31 -9.88 1.59 6.62
N VAL A 32 -8.72 1.46 5.98
CA VAL A 32 -7.88 0.25 6.03
C VAL A 32 -6.51 0.64 6.55
N LEU A 33 -6.06 -0.03 7.60
CA LEU A 33 -4.70 0.08 8.11
C LEU A 33 -3.84 -1.00 7.46
N GLU A 34 -2.80 -0.60 6.72
CA GLU A 34 -1.79 -1.50 6.19
C GLU A 34 -0.59 -1.52 7.14
N ILE A 35 -0.20 -2.70 7.61
CA ILE A 35 0.89 -2.89 8.56
C ILE A 35 2.11 -3.44 7.81
N GLY A 36 3.26 -2.79 7.97
CA GLY A 36 4.50 -3.19 7.30
C GLY A 36 4.54 -2.75 5.83
N SER A 37 4.16 -1.50 5.57
CA SER A 37 4.00 -0.95 4.22
C SER A 37 5.30 -0.85 3.41
N GLY A 38 6.47 -0.90 4.04
CA GLY A 38 7.76 -0.89 3.36
C GLY A 38 7.92 0.32 2.43
N SER A 39 7.90 0.08 1.11
CA SER A 39 8.00 1.14 0.09
C SER A 39 6.70 1.91 -0.16
N GLY A 40 5.57 1.47 0.39
CA GLY A 40 4.24 2.07 0.18
C GLY A 40 3.60 1.78 -1.18
N GLU A 41 4.23 0.98 -2.06
CA GLU A 41 3.74 0.75 -3.43
C GLU A 41 2.38 0.03 -3.48
N HIS A 42 2.08 -0.85 -2.51
CA HIS A 42 0.76 -1.47 -2.39
C HIS A 42 -0.29 -0.46 -1.92
N ALA A 43 0.02 0.31 -0.89
CA ALA A 43 -0.90 1.32 -0.35
C ALA A 43 -1.35 2.33 -1.42
N VAL A 44 -0.42 2.83 -2.24
CA VAL A 44 -0.76 3.74 -3.36
C VAL A 44 -1.68 3.05 -4.36
N PHE A 45 -1.30 1.85 -4.82
CA PHE A 45 -2.08 1.12 -5.81
C PHE A 45 -3.49 0.75 -5.33
N PHE A 46 -3.64 0.40 -4.05
CA PHE A 46 -4.93 0.07 -3.46
C PHE A 46 -5.79 1.31 -3.20
N ALA A 47 -5.19 2.42 -2.73
CA ALA A 47 -5.91 3.69 -2.59
C ALA A 47 -6.48 4.18 -3.94
N GLU A 48 -5.72 4.06 -5.02
CA GLU A 48 -6.20 4.38 -6.38
C GLU A 48 -7.30 3.41 -6.85
N SER A 49 -7.20 2.14 -6.48
CA SER A 49 -8.16 1.10 -6.85
C SER A 49 -9.49 1.17 -6.08
N PHE A 50 -9.48 1.73 -4.88
CA PHE A 50 -10.61 1.78 -3.96
C PHE A 50 -10.81 3.23 -3.43
N PRO A 51 -11.29 4.16 -4.27
CA PRO A 51 -11.29 5.59 -3.94
C PRO A 51 -12.21 5.98 -2.77
N GLU A 52 -13.18 5.11 -2.42
CA GLU A 52 -14.09 5.30 -1.29
C GLU A 52 -13.48 4.79 0.04
N ILE A 53 -12.29 4.18 0.00
CA ILE A 53 -11.56 3.67 1.16
C ILE A 53 -10.34 4.54 1.39
N THR A 54 -10.19 5.04 2.61
CA THR A 54 -8.94 5.68 3.03
C THR A 54 -7.93 4.60 3.41
N TRP A 55 -6.87 4.49 2.62
CA TRP A 55 -5.76 3.59 2.92
C TRP A 55 -4.76 4.29 3.85
N GLN A 56 -4.47 3.68 4.99
CA GLN A 56 -3.52 4.17 5.98
C GLN A 56 -2.31 3.23 6.04
N PRO A 57 -1.25 3.51 5.27
CA PRO A 57 0.01 2.79 5.37
C PRO A 57 0.75 3.05 6.70
N THR A 58 1.36 2.02 7.27
CA THR A 58 2.19 2.11 8.47
C THR A 58 3.36 1.13 8.41
N ASP A 59 4.47 1.51 9.00
CA ASP A 59 5.63 0.63 9.18
C ASP A 59 6.28 0.89 10.54
N ALA A 60 6.95 -0.12 11.09
CA ALA A 60 7.71 0.01 12.33
C ALA A 60 9.13 0.56 12.08
N ASP A 61 9.64 0.42 10.85
CA ASP A 61 10.92 0.99 10.43
C ASP A 61 10.76 2.50 10.12
N PRO A 62 11.43 3.40 10.86
CA PRO A 62 11.38 4.84 10.62
C PRO A 62 11.80 5.23 9.19
N ASP A 63 12.72 4.49 8.58
CA ASP A 63 13.18 4.77 7.21
C ASP A 63 12.11 4.41 6.17
N CYS A 64 11.23 3.48 6.48
CA CYS A 64 10.05 3.16 5.68
C CYS A 64 8.95 4.19 5.90
N LEU A 65 8.71 4.64 7.14
CA LEU A 65 7.74 5.70 7.45
C LEU A 65 8.02 7.01 6.71
N ALA A 66 9.29 7.46 6.66
CA ALA A 66 9.70 8.68 5.97
C ALA A 66 9.49 8.65 4.43
N ARG A 67 9.08 7.51 3.89
CA ARG A 67 8.85 7.30 2.45
C ARG A 67 7.36 7.17 2.12
N ILE A 68 6.50 7.17 3.13
CA ILE A 68 5.04 7.09 3.05
C ILE A 68 4.44 8.51 3.02
N ASP A 69 5.11 9.45 2.37
CA ASP A 69 4.58 10.82 2.17
C ASP A 69 3.94 10.95 0.78
N TYR A 70 2.70 11.48 0.79
CA TYR A 70 1.78 11.68 -0.34
C TYR A 70 2.24 12.74 -1.34
#